data_AF-A0A931P794-F1
#
_entry.id   AF-A0A931P794-F1
#
_cell.length_a   1.000
_cell.length_b   1.000
_cell.length_c   1.000
_cell.angle_alpha   90.00
_cell.angle_beta   90.00
_cell.angle_gamma   90.00
#
_symmetry.space_group_name_H-M   'P 1'
#
loop_
_entity.id
_entity.type
_entity.pdbx_description
1 polymer ?
#
loop_
_entity_poly.entity_id
_entity_poly.type
_entity_poly.pdbx_seq_one_letter_code
_entity_poly.pdbx_strand_id
1 'polypeptide(L)'
;MRSIGNTLKKHTITFGFPDKETLEALGRLVIMQAHLEYIFKMTYKSLNELSISEALKLTERDTGAIIRKDIQKIAKRKLCAGSVLTQLLDLIDRAWKAAMLRNQYVHNIWARLDFADLQLQNNDWSWRKAPEKQEISDLTYEISNILAMLNDLRFSEDFKKSFK
;
A
#
# COMPACT_ATOMS: atom_id res chain seq x y z
N MET A 1 -26.76 -23.11 -43.23
CA MET A 1 -26.54 -22.48 -41.91
C MET A 1 -25.58 -23.35 -41.11
N ARG A 2 -24.30 -22.96 -40.99
CA ARG A 2 -23.35 -23.68 -40.13
C ARG A 2 -23.48 -23.13 -38.71
N SER A 3 -23.97 -23.97 -37.80
CA SER A 3 -23.96 -23.71 -36.36
C SER A 3 -22.50 -23.63 -35.91
N ILE A 4 -22.05 -22.43 -35.53
CA ILE A 4 -20.79 -22.23 -34.83
C ILE A 4 -21.07 -22.59 -33.37
N GLY A 5 -21.04 -23.89 -33.07
CA GLY A 5 -21.04 -24.38 -31.71
C GLY A 5 -19.72 -24.02 -31.06
N ASN A 6 -19.62 -22.82 -30.50
CA ASN A 6 -18.49 -22.43 -29.66
C ASN A 6 -18.69 -23.12 -28.31
N THR A 7 -18.24 -24.37 -28.19
CA THR A 7 -18.26 -25.09 -26.92
C THR A 7 -17.34 -24.34 -25.95
N LEU A 8 -17.93 -23.58 -25.02
CA LEU A 8 -17.19 -22.97 -23.92
C LEU A 8 -16.39 -24.08 -23.22
N LYS A 9 -15.07 -24.05 -23.36
CA LYS A 9 -14.18 -24.94 -22.61
C LYS A 9 -14.45 -24.67 -21.13
N LYS A 10 -14.87 -25.72 -20.41
CA LYS A 10 -15.02 -25.64 -18.96
C LYS A 10 -13.62 -25.60 -18.36
N HIS A 11 -13.27 -24.44 -17.83
CA HIS A 11 -12.07 -24.29 -17.03
C HIS A 11 -12.35 -24.71 -15.59
N THR A 12 -11.41 -25.44 -14.98
CA THR A 12 -11.45 -25.80 -13.57
C THR A 12 -10.64 -24.78 -12.78
N ILE A 13 -11.26 -24.15 -11.78
CA ILE A 13 -10.57 -23.25 -10.86
C ILE A 13 -10.50 -23.94 -9.50
N THR A 14 -9.29 -24.08 -8.97
CA THR A 14 -9.07 -24.59 -7.62
C THR A 14 -8.41 -23.51 -6.79
N PHE A 15 -9.11 -22.99 -5.78
CA PHE A 15 -8.54 -22.02 -4.84
C PHE A 15 -7.39 -22.65 -4.06
N GLY A 16 -6.32 -21.89 -3.87
CA GLY A 16 -5.11 -22.38 -3.22
C GLY A 16 -4.46 -21.31 -2.37
N PHE A 17 -3.66 -21.76 -1.42
CA PHE A 17 -2.81 -20.88 -0.62
C PHE A 17 -1.39 -20.83 -1.21
N PRO A 18 -0.66 -19.71 -1.01
CA PRO A 18 0.78 -19.67 -1.26
C PRO A 18 1.53 -20.73 -0.45
N ASP A 19 2.75 -21.07 -0.89
CA ASP A 19 3.65 -21.88 -0.07
C ASP A 19 4.04 -21.16 1.24
N LYS A 20 4.67 -21.89 2.16
CA LYS A 20 5.04 -21.39 3.49
C LYS A 20 5.90 -20.12 3.42
N GLU A 21 6.91 -20.08 2.55
CA GLU A 21 7.84 -18.96 2.49
C GLU A 21 7.18 -17.71 1.93
N THR A 22 6.34 -17.87 0.91
CA THR A 22 5.54 -16.81 0.30
C THR A 22 4.51 -16.29 1.31
N LEU A 23 3.87 -17.16 2.08
CA LEU A 23 2.92 -16.77 3.13
C LEU A 23 3.60 -15.99 4.27
N GLU A 24 4.80 -16.39 4.70
CA GLU A 24 5.58 -15.64 5.68
C GLU A 24 5.96 -14.24 5.18
N ALA A 25 6.36 -14.13 3.90
CA ALA A 25 6.66 -12.83 3.28
C ALA A 25 5.41 -11.94 3.23
N LEU A 26 4.25 -12.49 2.84
CA LEU A 26 2.98 -11.76 2.84
C LEU A 26 2.59 -11.29 4.25
N GLY A 27 2.80 -12.11 5.27
CA GLY A 27 2.56 -11.73 6.67
C GLY A 27 3.37 -10.50 7.09
N ARG A 28 4.67 -10.48 6.76
CA ARG A 28 5.55 -9.32 7.01
C ARG A 28 5.08 -8.09 6.25
N LEU A 29 4.70 -8.24 4.98
CA LEU A 29 4.16 -7.16 4.15
C LEU A 29 2.92 -6.52 4.78
N VAL A 30 1.98 -7.35 5.27
CA VAL A 30 0.74 -6.87 5.90
C VAL A 30 1.02 -6.09 7.19
N ILE A 31 1.92 -6.59 8.05
CA ILE A 31 2.31 -5.90 9.29
C ILE A 31 2.99 -4.56 8.96
N MET A 32 3.91 -4.55 7.99
CA MET A 32 4.62 -3.33 7.63
C MET A 32 3.68 -2.28 7.04
N GLN A 33 2.69 -2.70 6.24
CA GLN A 33 1.64 -1.81 5.75
C GLN A 33 0.84 -1.18 6.90
N ALA A 34 0.53 -1.94 7.96
CA ALA A 34 -0.17 -1.38 9.13
C ALA A 34 0.69 -0.32 9.85
N HIS A 35 2.00 -0.54 9.97
CA HIS A 35 2.91 0.48 10.49
C HIS A 35 2.96 1.72 9.60
N LEU A 36 2.96 1.54 8.26
CA LEU A 36 2.92 2.65 7.31
C LEU A 36 1.61 3.47 7.46
N GLU A 37 0.49 2.81 7.69
CA GLU A 37 -0.78 3.52 7.96
C GLU A 37 -0.75 4.30 9.27
N TYR A 38 -0.12 3.74 10.31
CA TYR A 38 0.05 4.44 11.57
C TYR A 38 0.95 5.67 11.44
N ILE A 39 2.07 5.59 10.69
CA ILE A 39 2.93 6.76 10.50
C ILE A 39 2.19 7.88 9.75
N PHE A 40 1.25 7.58 8.84
CA PHE A 40 0.41 8.63 8.25
C PHE A 40 -0.43 9.36 9.30
N LYS A 41 -1.02 8.64 10.27
CA LYS A 41 -1.73 9.29 11.38
C LYS A 41 -0.80 10.19 12.19
N MET A 42 0.46 9.79 12.39
CA MET A 42 1.47 10.60 13.09
C MET A 42 1.96 11.80 12.26
N THR A 43 2.03 11.67 10.94
CA THR A 43 2.31 12.78 10.02
C THR A 43 1.16 13.77 10.02
N TYR A 44 -0.09 13.30 9.96
CA TYR A 44 -1.28 14.13 10.12
C TYR A 44 -1.29 14.87 11.47
N LYS A 45 -0.98 14.16 12.56
CA LYS A 45 -0.79 14.72 13.90
C LYS A 45 0.23 15.85 13.89
N SER A 46 1.39 15.63 13.27
CA SER A 46 2.49 16.60 13.26
C SER A 46 2.16 17.83 12.43
N LEU A 47 1.52 17.65 11.26
CA LEU A 47 1.06 18.76 10.43
C LEU A 47 -0.01 19.62 11.12
N ASN A 48 -0.87 19.05 11.96
CA ASN A 48 -1.92 19.80 12.65
C ASN A 48 -1.56 20.20 14.09
N GLU A 49 -0.35 19.90 14.56
CA GLU A 49 0.11 20.21 15.93
C GLU A 49 -0.80 19.65 17.04
N LEU A 50 -1.39 18.48 16.77
CA LEU A 50 -2.32 17.81 17.68
C LEU A 50 -1.59 16.96 18.72
N SER A 51 -2.28 16.57 19.79
CA SER A 51 -1.85 15.42 20.58
C SER A 51 -2.02 14.11 19.78
N ILE A 52 -1.36 13.04 20.23
CA ILE A 52 -1.51 11.71 19.62
C ILE A 52 -2.97 11.24 19.70
N SER A 53 -3.61 11.42 20.86
CA SER A 53 -5.00 10.97 21.10
C SER A 53 -5.98 11.67 20.16
N GLU A 54 -5.87 12.99 20.00
CA GLU A 54 -6.73 13.76 19.10
C GLU A 54 -6.57 13.32 17.65
N ALA A 55 -5.33 13.12 17.18
CA ALA A 55 -5.09 12.68 15.82
C ALA A 55 -5.65 11.27 15.55
N LEU A 56 -5.51 10.34 16.50
CA LEU A 56 -6.08 9.00 16.39
C LEU A 56 -7.60 9.03 16.38
N LYS A 57 -8.22 9.87 17.22
CA LYS A 57 -9.68 10.06 17.26
C LYS A 57 -10.21 10.65 15.95
N LEU A 58 -9.54 11.67 15.40
CA LEU A 58 -9.96 12.32 14.16
C LEU A 58 -9.82 11.40 12.94
N THR A 59 -8.86 10.47 12.97
CA THR A 59 -8.56 9.55 11.85
C THR A 59 -9.02 8.12 12.10
N GLU A 60 -9.89 7.89 13.09
CA GLU A 60 -10.30 6.55 13.52
C GLU A 60 -10.98 5.77 12.39
N ARG A 61 -11.87 6.45 11.65
CA ARG A 61 -12.68 5.86 10.57
C ARG A 61 -12.09 6.08 9.18
N ASP A 62 -11.00 6.81 9.09
CA ASP A 62 -10.41 7.17 7.81
C ASP A 62 -9.53 6.03 7.30
N THR A 63 -9.71 5.72 6.02
CA THR A 63 -8.80 4.81 5.31
C THR A 63 -7.46 5.50 5.08
N GLY A 64 -6.39 4.73 4.89
CA GLY A 64 -5.08 5.29 4.54
C GLY A 64 -5.11 6.18 3.29
N ALA A 65 -6.02 5.94 2.35
CA ALA A 65 -6.20 6.78 1.17
C ALA A 65 -6.77 8.17 1.51
N ILE A 66 -7.72 8.25 2.45
CA ILE A 66 -8.29 9.51 2.93
C ILE A 66 -7.22 10.30 3.68
N ILE A 67 -6.54 9.65 4.63
CA ILE A 67 -5.50 10.29 5.46
C ILE A 67 -4.37 10.86 4.56
N ARG A 68 -3.91 10.10 3.55
CA ARG A 68 -2.89 10.59 2.61
C ARG A 68 -3.34 11.85 1.85
N LYS A 69 -4.58 11.88 1.35
CA LYS A 69 -5.13 13.06 0.67
C LYS A 69 -5.18 14.28 1.59
N ASP A 70 -5.58 14.07 2.84
CA ASP A 70 -5.63 15.15 3.83
C ASP A 70 -4.24 15.66 4.19
N ILE A 71 -3.27 14.76 4.39
CA ILE A 71 -1.85 15.14 4.57
C ILE A 71 -1.38 15.99 3.40
N GLN A 72 -1.62 15.58 2.14
CA GLN A 72 -1.24 16.38 0.97
C GLN A 72 -1.89 17.77 0.98
N LYS A 73 -3.18 17.86 1.32
CA LYS A 73 -3.93 19.12 1.39
C LYS A 73 -3.41 20.04 2.50
N ILE A 74 -3.11 19.50 3.67
CA ILE A 74 -2.59 20.28 4.80
C ILE A 74 -1.15 20.69 4.52
N ALA A 75 -0.32 19.78 4.03
CA ALA A 75 1.07 20.02 3.67
C ALA A 75 1.20 21.17 2.66
N LYS A 76 0.40 21.18 1.59
CA LYS A 76 0.42 22.28 0.60
C LYS A 76 0.02 23.65 1.17
N ARG A 77 -0.71 23.68 2.28
CA ARG A 77 -1.13 24.93 2.95
C ARG A 77 -0.13 25.39 4.01
N LYS A 78 0.46 24.45 4.73
CA LYS A 78 1.33 24.74 5.89
C LYS A 78 2.81 24.72 5.56
N LEU A 79 3.24 23.84 4.67
CA LEU A 79 4.63 23.80 4.22
C LEU A 79 4.79 24.78 3.07
N CYS A 80 5.74 25.70 3.19
CA CYS A 80 6.13 26.58 2.09
C CYS A 80 6.57 25.75 0.86
N ALA A 81 6.46 26.32 -0.34
CA ALA A 81 7.00 25.70 -1.55
C ALA A 81 8.52 25.50 -1.40
N GLY A 82 8.94 24.28 -1.06
CA GLY A 82 10.31 23.96 -0.70
C GLY A 82 10.57 22.46 -0.68
N SER A 83 11.82 22.07 -0.43
CA SER A 83 12.29 20.69 -0.46
C SER A 83 11.48 19.74 0.43
N VAL A 84 11.10 20.20 1.63
CA VAL A 84 10.30 19.40 2.59
C VAL A 84 8.92 19.03 2.02
N LEU A 85 8.22 19.98 1.40
CA LEU A 85 6.92 19.72 0.77
C LEU A 85 7.10 18.73 -0.39
N THR A 86 8.08 18.94 -1.26
CA THR A 86 8.34 18.05 -2.39
C THR A 86 8.66 16.62 -1.92
N GLN A 87 9.53 16.47 -0.93
CA GLN A 87 9.87 15.16 -0.35
C GLN A 87 8.66 14.47 0.27
N LEU A 88 7.82 15.21 1.03
CA LEU A 88 6.62 14.64 1.61
C LEU A 88 5.63 14.15 0.53
N LEU A 89 5.42 14.95 -0.52
CA LEU A 89 4.52 14.58 -1.61
C LEU A 89 5.02 13.35 -2.39
N ASP A 90 6.32 13.25 -2.62
CA ASP A 90 6.96 12.07 -3.24
C ASP A 90 6.75 10.81 -2.38
N LEU A 91 7.02 10.88 -1.07
CA LEU A 91 6.83 9.76 -0.15
C LEU A 91 5.37 9.28 -0.11
N ILE A 92 4.41 10.20 -0.17
CA ILE A 92 2.98 9.87 -0.21
C ILE A 92 2.61 9.16 -1.53
N ASP A 93 3.16 9.61 -2.66
CA ASP A 93 2.92 8.98 -3.96
C ASP A 93 3.52 7.56 -4.02
N ARG A 94 4.77 7.39 -3.56
CA ARG A 94 5.42 6.08 -3.43
C ARG A 94 4.63 5.14 -2.54
N ALA A 95 4.16 5.61 -1.39
CA ALA A 95 3.30 4.82 -0.51
C ALA A 95 1.98 4.40 -1.16
N TRP A 96 1.38 5.28 -1.97
CA TRP A 96 0.16 4.95 -2.70
C TRP A 96 0.41 3.83 -3.71
N LYS A 97 1.49 3.93 -4.50
CA LYS A 97 1.90 2.87 -5.44
C LYS A 97 2.19 1.55 -4.72
N ALA A 98 2.92 1.59 -3.61
CA ALA A 98 3.22 0.41 -2.80
C ALA A 98 1.94 -0.24 -2.24
N ALA A 99 1.00 0.56 -1.74
CA ALA A 99 -0.28 0.06 -1.25
C ALA A 99 -1.13 -0.59 -2.36
N MET A 100 -1.12 -0.03 -3.58
CA MET A 100 -1.80 -0.65 -4.73
C MET A 100 -1.20 -2.02 -5.05
N LEU A 101 0.13 -2.13 -5.10
CA LEU A 101 0.79 -3.40 -5.40
C LEU A 101 0.55 -4.42 -4.28
N ARG A 102 0.64 -4.01 -3.02
CA ARG A 102 0.29 -4.84 -1.86
C ARG A 102 -1.14 -5.36 -1.96
N ASN A 103 -2.10 -4.52 -2.36
CA ASN A 103 -3.48 -4.94 -2.50
C ASN A 103 -3.64 -6.01 -3.57
N GLN A 104 -2.89 -5.93 -4.68
CA GLN A 104 -2.88 -7.02 -5.66
C GLN A 104 -2.41 -8.33 -5.02
N TYR A 105 -1.33 -8.31 -4.25
CA TYR A 105 -0.79 -9.54 -3.64
C TYR A 105 -1.67 -10.13 -2.53
N VAL A 106 -2.32 -9.28 -1.74
CA VAL A 106 -3.04 -9.71 -0.51
C VAL A 106 -4.53 -9.90 -0.74
N HIS A 107 -5.16 -9.10 -1.60
CA HIS A 107 -6.63 -9.08 -1.74
C HIS A 107 -7.16 -9.80 -2.97
N ASN A 108 -6.30 -10.19 -3.92
CA ASN A 108 -6.76 -10.92 -5.10
C ASN A 108 -6.82 -12.42 -4.86
N ILE A 109 -7.52 -13.11 -5.76
CA ILE A 109 -7.74 -14.54 -5.68
C ILE A 109 -6.47 -15.30 -6.06
N TRP A 110 -6.03 -16.18 -5.17
CA TRP A 110 -4.99 -17.16 -5.41
C TRP A 110 -5.64 -18.49 -5.82
N ALA A 111 -5.33 -18.97 -7.02
CA ALA A 111 -5.93 -20.20 -7.54
C ALA A 111 -5.05 -20.88 -8.59
N ARG A 112 -5.37 -22.14 -8.88
CA ARG A 112 -4.81 -22.91 -10.00
C ARG A 112 -5.89 -23.04 -11.07
N LEU A 113 -5.55 -22.68 -12.30
CA LEU A 113 -6.39 -22.87 -13.47
C LEU A 113 -6.00 -24.18 -14.16
N ASP A 114 -6.94 -25.10 -14.35
CA ASP A 114 -6.73 -26.37 -15.05
C ASP A 114 -5.51 -27.17 -14.55
N PHE A 115 -5.33 -27.22 -13.22
CA PHE A 115 -4.22 -27.91 -12.54
C PHE A 115 -2.81 -27.33 -12.81
N ALA A 116 -2.72 -26.11 -13.34
CA ALA A 116 -1.45 -25.40 -13.50
C ALA A 116 -0.85 -24.93 -12.16
N ASP A 117 0.27 -24.22 -12.26
CA ASP A 117 0.89 -23.53 -11.12
C ASP A 117 -0.05 -22.52 -10.48
N LEU A 118 0.25 -22.16 -9.24
CA LEU A 118 -0.50 -21.17 -8.49
C LEU A 118 -0.40 -19.80 -9.19
N GLN A 119 -1.55 -19.20 -9.42
CA GLN A 119 -1.72 -17.94 -10.10
C GLN A 119 -2.48 -16.95 -9.22
N LEU A 120 -2.31 -15.68 -9.54
CA LEU A 120 -2.99 -14.57 -8.91
C LEU A 120 -3.89 -13.90 -9.95
N GLN A 121 -5.16 -13.69 -9.60
CA GLN A 121 -6.07 -12.92 -10.45
C GLN A 121 -5.71 -11.43 -10.37
N ASN A 122 -5.77 -10.71 -11.48
CA ASN A 122 -5.64 -9.25 -11.53
C ASN A 122 -7.01 -8.58 -11.43
N ASN A 123 -7.01 -7.26 -11.25
CA ASN A 123 -8.24 -6.47 -11.14
C ASN A 123 -9.06 -6.42 -12.45
N ASP A 124 -8.43 -6.72 -13.59
CA ASP A 124 -9.06 -6.83 -14.91
C ASP A 124 -9.53 -8.27 -15.21
N TRP A 125 -9.55 -9.14 -14.19
CA TRP A 125 -9.92 -10.55 -14.25
C TRP A 125 -8.95 -11.45 -15.03
N SER A 126 -7.83 -10.90 -15.52
CA SER A 126 -6.75 -11.69 -16.10
C SER A 126 -6.02 -12.50 -15.02
N TRP A 127 -5.45 -13.63 -15.40
CA TRP A 127 -4.60 -14.44 -14.52
C TRP A 127 -3.14 -14.17 -14.81
N ARG A 128 -2.33 -14.04 -13.76
CA ARG A 128 -0.87 -13.94 -13.86
C ARG A 128 -0.18 -14.94 -12.95
N LYS A 129 1.11 -15.13 -13.17
CA LYS A 129 1.97 -15.86 -12.23
C LYS A 129 1.83 -15.23 -10.84
N ALA A 130 1.69 -16.07 -9.82
CA ALA A 130 1.75 -15.61 -8.43
C ALA A 130 3.10 -14.93 -8.15
N PRO A 131 3.14 -13.88 -7.31
CA PRO A 131 4.38 -13.20 -6.98
C PRO A 131 5.34 -14.14 -6.24
N GLU A 132 6.62 -14.01 -6.56
CA GLU A 132 7.67 -14.72 -5.84
C GLU A 132 7.93 -14.06 -4.48
N LYS A 133 8.44 -14.85 -3.53
CA LYS A 133 8.86 -14.38 -2.20
C LYS A 133 9.73 -13.12 -2.25
N GLN A 134 10.64 -13.05 -3.23
CA GLN A 134 11.55 -11.91 -3.37
C GLN A 134 10.78 -10.64 -3.75
N GLU A 135 9.82 -10.71 -4.68
CA GLU A 135 8.98 -9.56 -5.06
C GLU A 135 8.20 -8.99 -3.87
N ILE A 136 7.66 -9.87 -3.02
CA ILE A 136 6.95 -9.48 -1.80
C ILE A 136 7.91 -8.86 -0.77
N SER A 137 9.13 -9.40 -0.68
CA SER A 137 10.17 -8.91 0.24
C SER A 137 10.67 -7.52 -0.18
N ASP A 138 10.89 -7.30 -1.47
CA ASP A 138 11.30 -6.01 -2.03
C ASP A 138 10.23 -4.94 -1.78
N LEU A 139 8.95 -5.29 -1.97
CA LEU A 139 7.86 -4.38 -1.64
C LEU A 139 7.79 -4.07 -0.13
N THR A 140 8.02 -5.08 0.72
CA THR A 140 8.07 -4.90 2.18
C THR A 140 9.21 -3.94 2.56
N TYR A 141 10.36 -4.08 1.93
CA TYR A 141 11.51 -3.20 2.13
C TYR A 141 11.22 -1.77 1.67
N GLU A 142 10.57 -1.58 0.51
CA GLU A 142 10.17 -0.26 0.04
C GLU A 142 9.20 0.43 1.01
N ILE A 143 8.19 -0.29 1.52
CA ILE A 143 7.26 0.24 2.54
C ILE A 143 8.02 0.62 3.81
N SER A 144 8.98 -0.21 4.25
CA SER A 144 9.82 0.08 5.41
C SER A 144 10.67 1.34 5.21
N ASN A 145 11.25 1.52 4.01
CA ASN A 145 12.02 2.70 3.67
C ASN A 145 11.16 3.96 3.67
N ILE A 146 9.98 3.91 3.06
CA ILE A 146 9.04 5.04 3.06
C ILE A 146 8.66 5.41 4.49
N LEU A 147 8.37 4.41 5.34
CA LEU A 147 8.07 4.62 6.75
C LEU A 147 9.21 5.34 7.47
N ALA A 148 10.46 4.87 7.30
CA ALA A 148 11.63 5.47 7.92
C ALA A 148 11.82 6.92 7.45
N MET A 149 11.74 7.18 6.15
CA MET A 149 11.87 8.52 5.58
C MET A 149 10.76 9.47 6.05
N LEU A 150 9.51 9.01 6.14
CA LEU A 150 8.42 9.82 6.72
C LEU A 150 8.67 10.13 8.20
N ASN A 151 9.19 9.16 8.94
CA ASN A 151 9.51 9.32 10.34
C ASN A 151 10.67 10.31 10.58
N ASP A 152 11.67 10.31 9.71
CA ASP A 152 12.78 11.27 9.79
C ASP A 152 12.33 12.66 9.36
N LEU A 153 11.57 12.75 8.26
CA LEU A 153 11.08 14.01 7.71
C LEU A 153 10.24 14.79 8.74
N ARG A 154 9.30 14.13 9.44
CA ARG A 154 8.45 14.78 10.46
C ARG A 154 9.22 15.32 11.67
N PHE A 155 10.46 14.86 11.88
CA PHE A 155 11.32 15.30 12.97
C PHE A 155 12.47 16.20 12.53
N SER A 156 12.65 16.38 11.22
CA SER A 156 13.64 17.31 10.68
C SER A 156 13.40 18.75 11.15
N GLU A 157 14.49 19.51 11.29
CA GLU A 157 14.40 20.92 11.69
C GLU A 157 13.65 21.76 10.66
N ASP A 158 13.80 21.46 9.37
CA ASP A 158 13.12 22.20 8.31
C ASP A 158 11.60 21.95 8.30
N PHE A 159 11.17 20.73 8.66
CA PHE A 159 9.75 20.47 8.91
C PHE A 159 9.24 21.31 10.09
N LYS A 160 9.95 21.34 11.22
CA LYS A 160 9.54 22.12 12.40
C LYS A 160 9.52 23.64 12.16
N LYS A 161 10.47 24.17 11.39
CA LYS A 161 10.52 25.60 11.03
C LYS A 161 9.30 26.05 10.22
N SER A 162 8.62 25.13 9.54
CA SER A 162 7.44 25.45 8.73
C SER A 162 6.21 25.86 9.57
N PHE A 163 6.27 25.73 10.90
CA PHE A 163 5.17 26.06 11.82
C PHE A 163 5.51 27.24 12.75
N LYS A 164 6.69 27.87 12.61
CA LYS A 164 7.09 29.07 13.37
C LYS A 164 6.79 30.32 12.56
#